data_AF-A0A972JNA4-F1
#
_entry.id   AF-A0A972JNA4-F1
#
_cell.length_a   1.000
_cell.length_b   1.000
_cell.length_c   1.000
_cell.angle_alpha   90.00
_cell.angle_beta   90.00
_cell.angle_gamma   90.00
#
_symmetry.space_group_name_H-M   'P 1'
#
loop_
_entity.id
_entity.type
_entity.pdbx_description
1 polymer ?
#
loop_
_entity_poly.entity_id
_entity_poly.type
_entity_poly.pdbx_seq_one_letter_code
_entity_poly.pdbx_strand_id
1 'polypeptide(L)'
;MEIWTLEKCLEGEGGTRNVEIRASPDRKLFRYYEKVWIAVDEDELLYHPDGGYWSCPEMSGYYASLEECELGAYSNIGWLERAL
;
A
#
# COMPACT_ATOMS: atom_id res chain seq x y z
N MET A 1 8.21 -8.02 17.29
CA MET A 1 7.42 -7.75 16.07
C MET A 1 8.17 -8.40 14.93
N GLU A 2 7.61 -9.42 14.30
CA GLU A 2 8.21 -9.96 13.07
C GLU A 2 8.01 -8.93 11.96
N ILE A 3 9.12 -8.38 11.48
CA ILE A 3 9.11 -7.29 10.51
C ILE A 3 8.90 -7.91 9.13
N TRP A 4 7.72 -7.71 8.56
CA TRP A 4 7.45 -8.02 7.15
C TRP A 4 8.29 -7.11 6.25
N THR A 5 8.97 -7.69 5.28
CA THR A 5 9.89 -6.98 4.36
C THR A 5 9.11 -6.37 3.21
N LEU A 6 9.33 -5.08 2.91
CA LEU A 6 8.77 -4.45 1.72
C LEU A 6 9.47 -4.98 0.46
N GLU A 7 8.70 -5.59 -0.44
CA GLU A 7 9.21 -6.15 -1.71
C GLU A 7 8.91 -5.21 -2.88
N LYS A 8 7.73 -4.58 -2.87
CA LYS A 8 7.29 -3.70 -3.94
C LYS A 8 6.41 -2.59 -3.40
N CYS A 9 6.54 -1.39 -3.97
CA CYS A 9 5.62 -0.28 -3.74
C CYS A 9 5.06 0.15 -5.10
N LEU A 10 3.74 0.23 -5.21
CA LEU A 10 3.02 0.68 -6.39
C LEU A 10 2.38 2.04 -6.06
N GLU A 11 2.89 3.11 -6.66
CA GLU A 11 2.45 4.48 -6.38
C GLU A 11 1.27 4.88 -7.28
N GLY A 12 0.29 5.58 -6.73
CA GLY A 12 -0.76 6.24 -7.50
C GLY A 12 -0.33 7.60 -8.04
N GLU A 13 -1.03 8.11 -9.05
CA GLU A 13 -0.65 9.33 -9.80
C GLU A 13 -0.62 10.63 -8.97
N GLY A 14 -1.13 10.63 -7.74
CA GLY A 14 -1.15 11.80 -6.85
C GLY A 14 -0.14 11.78 -5.70
N GLY A 15 0.63 10.69 -5.54
CA GLY A 15 1.51 10.50 -4.36
C GLY A 15 0.77 10.41 -3.01
N THR A 16 -0.57 10.38 -3.02
CA THR A 16 -1.43 10.28 -1.83
C THR A 16 -1.97 8.87 -1.64
N ARG A 17 -1.65 7.93 -2.52
CA ARG A 17 -2.03 6.52 -2.39
C ARG A 17 -0.89 5.65 -2.89
N ASN A 18 -0.62 4.57 -2.17
CA ASN A 18 0.25 3.52 -2.68
C ASN A 18 -0.21 2.15 -2.20
N VAL A 19 0.28 1.10 -2.87
CA VAL A 19 0.13 -0.28 -2.43
C VAL A 19 1.50 -0.83 -2.11
N GLU A 20 1.70 -1.22 -0.85
CA GLU A 20 2.91 -1.90 -0.42
C GLU A 20 2.69 -3.40 -0.45
N ILE A 21 3.46 -4.13 -1.26
CA ILE A 21 3.53 -5.59 -1.21
C ILE A 21 4.67 -5.99 -0.29
N ARG A 22 4.36 -6.80 0.72
CA ARG A 22 5.33 -7.25 1.71
C ARG A 22 5.42 -8.76 1.78
N ALA A 23 6.62 -9.25 2.05
CA ALA A 23 6.90 -10.66 2.33
C ALA A 23 7.00 -10.91 3.84
N SER A 24 6.52 -12.07 4.25
CA SER A 24 6.79 -12.67 5.56
C SER A 24 8.29 -12.92 5.75
N PRO A 25 8.79 -13.05 7.00
CA PRO A 25 10.21 -13.25 7.27
C PRO A 25 10.84 -14.46 6.57
N ASP A 26 10.07 -15.52 6.36
CA ASP A 26 10.52 -16.73 5.66
C ASP A 26 10.28 -16.69 4.14
N ARG A 27 9.76 -15.56 3.63
CA ARG A 27 9.42 -15.29 2.22
C ARG A 27 8.43 -16.29 1.61
N LYS A 28 7.63 -17.00 2.42
CA LYS A 28 6.63 -17.97 1.92
C LYS A 28 5.26 -17.37 1.72
N LEU A 29 4.97 -16.29 2.43
CA LEU A 29 3.69 -15.58 2.36
C LEU A 29 3.91 -14.14 1.93
N PHE A 30 3.03 -13.66 1.06
CA PHE A 30 2.98 -12.29 0.56
C PHE A 30 1.62 -11.68 0.88
N ARG A 31 1.58 -10.38 1.10
CA ARG A 31 0.33 -9.63 1.24
C ARG A 31 0.53 -8.19 0.83
N TYR A 32 -0.53 -7.54 0.40
CA TYR A 32 -0.50 -6.11 0.09
C TYR A 32 -1.25 -5.28 1.13
N TYR A 33 -0.85 -4.02 1.22
CA TYR A 33 -1.43 -3.00 2.08
C TYR A 33 -1.76 -1.82 1.19
N GLU A 34 -3.04 -1.45 1.12
CA GLU A 34 -3.39 -0.18 0.52
C GLU A 34 -3.12 0.92 1.55
N LYS A 35 -2.28 1.88 1.19
CA LYS A 35 -2.06 3.08 1.98
C LYS A 35 -2.66 4.28 1.29
N VAL A 36 -3.30 5.12 2.10
CA VAL A 36 -3.93 6.36 1.67
C VAL A 36 -3.48 7.46 2.60
N TRP A 37 -2.95 8.54 2.04
CA TRP A 37 -2.66 9.75 2.74
C TRP A 37 -3.98 10.49 3.01
N ILE A 38 -4.23 10.77 4.28
CA ILE A 38 -5.36 11.59 4.71
C ILE A 38 -4.79 12.94 5.13
N ALA A 39 -5.15 13.99 4.39
CA ALA A 39 -4.88 15.36 4.80
C ALA A 39 -5.80 15.73 5.97
N VAL A 40 -5.26 16.38 7.01
CA VAL A 40 -6.07 16.97 8.07
C VAL A 40 -6.41 18.41 7.66
N ASP A 41 -7.54 18.94 8.15
CA ASP A 41 -8.04 20.26 7.78
C ASP A 41 -7.10 21.40 8.25
N GLU A 42 -7.17 22.56 7.59
CA GLU A 42 -6.22 23.69 7.73
C GLU A 42 -6.11 24.27 9.17
N ASP A 43 -7.10 24.00 10.04
CA ASP A 43 -7.06 24.38 11.46
C ASP A 43 -5.98 23.62 12.25
N GLU A 44 -5.53 22.47 11.75
CA GLU A 44 -4.28 21.84 12.15
C GLU A 44 -3.21 22.25 11.12
N LEU A 45 -2.52 23.38 11.34
CA LEU A 45 -1.44 23.99 10.52
C LEU A 45 -0.38 23.01 9.98
N LEU A 46 -0.77 22.17 9.03
CA LEU A 46 0.01 21.05 8.56
C LEU A 46 -0.15 21.01 7.02
N TYR A 47 0.93 21.19 6.25
CA TYR A 47 0.96 21.15 4.78
C TYR A 47 1.40 19.79 4.27
N HIS A 48 0.78 19.06 3.32
CA HIS A 48 1.45 17.85 2.80
C HIS A 48 2.87 18.18 2.23
N PRO A 49 3.95 17.54 2.69
CA PRO A 49 4.00 16.30 3.50
C PRO A 49 3.87 16.48 5.02
N ASP A 50 4.09 17.67 5.53
CA ASP A 50 3.90 18.19 6.88
C ASP A 50 2.42 18.31 7.35
N GLY A 51 1.49 17.45 6.87
CA GLY A 51 0.05 17.77 6.71
C GLY A 51 -1.03 16.81 7.21
N GLY A 52 -0.63 15.59 7.49
CA GLY A 52 -1.53 14.46 7.38
C GLY A 52 -0.90 13.20 7.88
N TYR A 53 -1.58 12.09 7.65
CA TYR A 53 -1.09 10.79 8.04
C TYR A 53 -1.40 9.73 7.00
N TRP A 54 -0.50 8.74 6.90
CA TRP A 54 -0.77 7.53 6.15
C TRP A 54 -1.72 6.63 6.92
N SER A 55 -2.90 6.43 6.37
CA SER A 55 -3.85 5.40 6.79
C SER A 55 -3.63 4.12 5.99
N CYS A 56 -3.98 2.97 6.57
CA CYS A 56 -3.99 1.67 5.91
C CYS A 56 -5.42 1.10 5.96
N PRO A 57 -6.35 1.62 5.14
CA PRO A 57 -7.75 1.21 5.18
C PRO A 57 -7.95 -0.26 4.80
N GLU A 58 -7.10 -0.79 3.91
CA GLU A 58 -7.24 -2.16 3.41
C GLU A 58 -5.93 -2.94 3.48
N MET A 59 -6.09 -4.23 3.77
CA MET A 59 -5.02 -5.20 3.86
C MET A 59 -5.54 -6.52 3.30
N SER A 60 -4.78 -7.11 2.39
CA SER A 60 -5.16 -8.38 1.80
C SER A 60 -5.04 -9.55 2.78
N GLY A 61 -5.59 -10.70 2.38
CA GLY A 61 -5.16 -12.00 2.88
C GLY A 61 -3.73 -12.33 2.45
N TYR A 62 -3.37 -13.62 2.51
CA TYR A 62 -2.04 -14.09 2.13
C TYR A 62 -2.05 -14.74 0.74
N TYR A 63 -0.96 -14.52 0.01
CA TYR A 63 -0.66 -15.11 -1.28
C TYR A 63 0.61 -15.96 -1.21
N ALA A 64 0.74 -16.95 -2.10
CA ALA A 64 1.87 -17.86 -2.12
C ALA A 64 3.08 -17.29 -2.88
N SER A 65 2.87 -16.26 -3.71
CA SER A 65 3.94 -15.60 -4.46
C SER A 65 3.74 -14.09 -4.58
N LEU A 66 4.84 -13.39 -4.90
CA LEU A 66 4.82 -11.95 -5.18
C LEU A 66 3.91 -11.62 -6.38
N GLU A 67 3.96 -12.44 -7.43
CA GLU A 67 3.17 -12.24 -8.65
C GLU A 67 1.67 -12.38 -8.39
N GLU A 68 1.26 -13.42 -7.66
CA GLU A 68 -0.15 -13.61 -7.27
C GLU A 68 -0.64 -12.44 -6.40
N CYS A 69 0.19 -11.98 -5.47
CA CYS A 69 -0.13 -10.85 -4.61
C CYS A 69 -0.29 -9.55 -5.42
N GLU A 70 0.58 -9.33 -6.41
CA GLU A 70 0.52 -8.18 -7.30
C GLU A 70 -0.74 -8.22 -8.19
N LEU A 71 -1.06 -9.37 -8.77
CA LEU A 71 -2.30 -9.56 -9.52
C LEU A 71 -3.54 -9.33 -8.65
N GLY A 72 -3.52 -9.81 -7.40
CA GLY A 72 -4.56 -9.56 -6.43
C GLY A 72 -4.74 -8.07 -6.10
N ALA A 73 -3.63 -7.32 -6.00
CA ALA A 73 -3.68 -5.87 -5.81
C ALA A 73 -4.33 -5.17 -7.01
N TYR A 74 -3.90 -5.45 -8.25
CA TYR A 74 -4.50 -4.86 -9.45
C TYR A 74 -5.99 -5.23 -9.63
N SER A 75 -6.41 -6.40 -9.15
CA SER A 75 -7.80 -6.84 -9.26
C SER A 75 -8.72 -6.19 -8.23
N ASN A 76 -8.21 -5.85 -7.04
CA ASN A 76 -9.03 -5.41 -5.91
C ASN A 76 -8.97 -3.89 -5.70
N ILE A 77 -7.84 -3.25 -6.02
CA ILE A 77 -7.62 -1.84 -5.78
C ILE A 77 -8.04 -1.04 -7.00
N GLY A 78 -9.24 -0.45 -6.94
CA GLY A 78 -9.90 0.15 -8.12
C GLY A 78 -9.22 1.35 -8.76
N TRP A 79 -8.24 1.99 -8.10
CA TRP A 79 -7.45 3.09 -8.68
C TRP A 79 -6.12 2.61 -9.29
N LEU A 80 -5.69 1.38 -8.98
CA LEU A 80 -4.40 0.86 -9.39
C LEU A 80 -4.52 0.29 -10.80
N GLU A 81 -4.05 1.04 -11.80
CA GLU A 81 -4.05 0.60 -13.19
C GLU A 81 -2.79 -0.18 -13.54
N ARG A 82 -2.94 -1.23 -14.36
CA ARG A 82 -1.81 -2.01 -14.86
C ARG A 82 -1.25 -1.32 -16.10
N ALA A 83 0.00 -0.88 -16.05
CA ALA A 83 0.69 -0.40 -17.24
C ALA A 83 0.71 -1.52 -18.30
N LEU A 84 0.10 -1.26 -19.45
CA LEU A 84 0.03 -2.16 -20.61
C LEU A 84 1.35 -2.20 -21.38
#